data_AF-A0A6M3MAW7-F1
#
_entry.id   AF-A0A6M3MAW7-F1
#
_cell.length_a   1.000
_cell.length_b   1.000
_cell.length_c   1.000
_cell.angle_alpha   90.00
_cell.angle_beta   90.00
_cell.angle_gamma   90.00
#
_symmetry.space_group_name_H-M   'P 1'
#
loop_
_entity.id
_entity.type
_entity.pdbx_description
1 polymer ?
#
loop_
_entity_poly.entity_id
_entity_poly.type
_entity_poly.pdbx_seq_one_letter_code
_entity_poly.pdbx_strand_id
1 'polypeptide(L)'
;MSTTSRRGHATADGNIVTDVITEHTPDAGVTVEGVLMRDGDVLAEGQVYGVEWNQTTDTWTQIDIDGNAITPSTADFNAHEVWGNITRVNLAPDGTLNARYGDGDYASDGSNGEVMVEIPAFYVKGEQLTPQVYRWWISRVPLTGFEIHPAFLQRDGRPKAYIYVGAYEASLMVGTGVHDDDTTLKL
;
A
#
# COMPACT_ATOMS: atom_id res chain seq x y z
N MET A 1 -18.34 -37.65 31.31
CA MET A 1 -18.56 -36.31 31.87
C MET A 1 -18.88 -35.38 30.72
N SER A 2 -20.07 -34.78 30.68
CA SER A 2 -20.48 -33.84 29.63
C SER A 2 -20.23 -32.42 30.14
N THR A 3 -19.35 -31.67 29.49
CA THR A 3 -19.14 -30.24 29.74
C THR A 3 -20.19 -29.45 28.95
N THR A 4 -21.28 -29.07 29.60
CA THR A 4 -22.29 -28.20 29.00
C THR A 4 -21.75 -26.77 28.95
N SER A 5 -21.42 -26.28 27.76
CA SER A 5 -21.15 -24.85 27.55
C SER A 5 -22.44 -24.06 27.76
N ARG A 6 -22.51 -23.27 28.84
CA ARG A 6 -23.62 -22.35 29.09
C ARG A 6 -23.36 -21.05 28.35
N ARG A 7 -24.12 -20.79 27.28
CA ARG A 7 -24.23 -19.45 26.70
C ARG A 7 -25.07 -18.59 27.64
N GLY A 8 -24.50 -17.51 28.18
CA GLY A 8 -25.18 -16.57 29.06
C GLY A 8 -25.14 -15.15 28.48
N HIS A 9 -26.25 -14.43 28.55
CA HIS A 9 -26.28 -12.99 28.33
C HIS A 9 -25.87 -12.32 29.64
N ALA A 10 -24.81 -11.51 29.61
CA ALA A 10 -24.37 -10.71 30.74
C ALA A 10 -24.70 -9.24 30.46
N THR A 11 -25.37 -8.59 31.41
CA THR A 11 -25.66 -7.15 31.38
C THR A 11 -24.92 -6.51 32.55
N ALA A 12 -24.23 -5.40 32.31
CA ALA A 12 -23.61 -4.59 33.36
C ALA A 12 -24.25 -3.20 33.35
N ASP A 13 -24.67 -2.72 34.52
CA ASP A 13 -25.27 -1.38 34.69
C ASP A 13 -24.19 -0.27 34.80
N GLY A 14 -22.92 -0.59 34.52
CA GLY A 14 -21.77 0.30 34.61
C GLY A 14 -20.65 -0.09 33.65
N ASN A 15 -19.44 0.39 33.92
CA ASN A 15 -18.29 0.14 33.04
C ASN A 15 -17.83 -1.32 33.10
N ILE A 16 -17.55 -1.91 31.95
CA ILE A 16 -16.84 -3.18 31.82
C ILE A 16 -15.35 -2.86 31.60
N VAL A 17 -14.49 -3.33 32.50
CA VAL A 17 -13.04 -3.24 32.36
C VAL A 17 -12.51 -4.65 32.13
N THR A 18 -11.79 -4.86 31.04
CA THR A 18 -11.17 -6.14 30.70
C THR A 18 -9.85 -5.87 29.99
N ASP A 19 -8.89 -6.76 30.18
CA ASP A 19 -7.61 -6.70 29.47
C ASP A 19 -7.70 -7.43 28.12
N VAL A 20 -8.49 -8.50 28.03
CA VAL A 20 -8.62 -9.33 26.82
C VAL A 20 -10.10 -9.59 26.52
N ILE A 21 -10.47 -9.48 25.24
CA ILE A 21 -11.76 -9.93 24.70
C ILE A 21 -11.44 -11.04 23.70
N THR A 22 -12.06 -12.20 23.89
CA THR A 22 -11.86 -13.37 23.01
C THR A 22 -13.16 -13.75 22.33
N GLU A 23 -13.15 -13.86 21.00
CA GLU A 23 -14.25 -14.45 20.27
C GLU A 23 -14.29 -15.97 20.53
N HIS A 24 -15.43 -16.49 20.97
CA HIS A 24 -15.63 -17.92 21.21
C HIS A 24 -16.37 -18.66 20.09
N THR A 25 -16.70 -17.94 19.01
CA THR A 25 -17.26 -18.48 17.78
C THR A 25 -16.19 -18.51 16.68
N PRO A 26 -16.27 -19.44 15.73
CA PRO A 26 -15.30 -19.49 14.64
C PRO A 26 -15.48 -18.39 13.58
N ASP A 27 -16.69 -17.83 13.41
CA ASP A 27 -17.03 -16.99 12.24
C ASP A 27 -17.98 -15.80 12.53
N ALA A 28 -18.25 -15.44 13.78
CA ALA A 28 -19.26 -14.40 14.07
C ALA A 28 -18.66 -13.00 14.26
N GLY A 29 -17.37 -12.93 14.61
CA GLY A 29 -16.70 -11.70 15.00
C GLY A 29 -17.18 -11.14 16.33
N VAL A 30 -16.51 -10.08 16.78
CA VAL A 30 -17.00 -9.21 17.85
C VAL A 30 -17.33 -7.86 17.23
N THR A 31 -18.58 -7.42 17.36
CA THR A 31 -18.96 -6.05 16.99
C THR A 31 -18.86 -5.17 18.22
N VAL A 32 -18.18 -4.03 18.07
CA VAL A 32 -18.10 -2.99 19.11
C VAL A 32 -18.72 -1.73 18.52
N GLU A 33 -19.87 -1.35 19.05
CA GLU A 33 -20.53 -0.12 18.63
C GLU A 33 -19.84 1.07 19.30
N GLY A 34 -19.07 1.80 18.50
CA GLY A 34 -18.31 2.96 18.96
C GLY A 34 -17.01 2.55 19.66
N VAL A 35 -15.91 2.61 18.91
CA VAL A 35 -14.56 2.56 19.49
C VAL A 35 -14.06 4.00 19.61
N LEU A 36 -13.72 4.43 20.82
CA LEU A 36 -13.03 5.69 21.06
C LEU A 36 -11.58 5.39 21.47
N MET A 37 -10.64 5.74 20.60
CA MET A 37 -9.22 5.65 20.90
C MET A 37 -8.70 7.01 21.38
N ARG A 38 -7.93 7.02 22.47
CA ARG A 38 -7.26 8.23 22.98
C ARG A 38 -5.97 8.51 22.22
N ASP A 39 -5.30 7.45 21.77
CA ASP A 39 -4.07 7.39 21.00
C ASP A 39 -4.01 6.08 20.19
N GLY A 40 -3.13 6.03 19.20
CA GLY A 40 -2.92 4.83 18.36
C GLY A 40 -3.93 4.64 17.23
N ASP A 41 -3.55 3.79 16.28
CA ASP A 41 -4.34 3.44 15.10
C ASP A 41 -4.94 2.02 15.26
N VAL A 42 -6.18 1.81 14.79
CA VAL A 42 -6.73 0.45 14.60
C VAL A 42 -6.20 -0.08 13.29
N LEU A 43 -5.42 -1.15 13.33
CA LEU A 43 -4.87 -1.78 12.13
C LEU A 43 -5.51 -3.13 11.86
N ALA A 44 -5.81 -3.39 10.60
CA ALA A 44 -5.99 -4.74 10.10
C ALA A 44 -4.61 -5.38 9.85
N GLU A 45 -4.53 -6.71 9.96
CA GLU A 45 -3.32 -7.44 9.58
C GLU A 45 -2.92 -7.10 8.12
N GLY A 46 -1.62 -6.93 7.87
CA GLY A 46 -1.09 -6.65 6.53
C GLY A 46 -1.20 -5.18 6.06
N GLN A 47 -1.58 -4.23 6.92
CA GLN A 47 -1.59 -2.81 6.53
C GLN A 47 -0.22 -2.12 6.53
N VAL A 48 0.76 -2.73 7.20
CA VAL A 48 2.12 -2.20 7.30
C VAL A 48 3.12 -3.31 7.12
N TYR A 49 4.10 -3.09 6.24
CA TYR A 49 5.23 -3.97 6.08
C TYR A 49 6.52 -3.15 6.19
N GLY A 50 7.50 -3.71 6.88
CA GLY A 50 8.79 -3.09 7.03
C GLY A 50 9.95 -4.02 6.76
N VAL A 51 11.13 -3.42 6.70
CA VAL A 51 12.41 -4.08 6.60
C VAL A 51 13.38 -3.48 7.61
N GLU A 52 14.13 -4.35 8.28
CA GLU A 52 15.27 -4.00 9.09
C GLU A 52 16.55 -4.40 8.37
N TRP A 53 17.51 -3.49 8.31
CA TRP A 53 18.87 -3.76 7.88
C TRP A 53 19.84 -3.57 9.03
N ASN A 54 20.60 -4.62 9.33
CA ASN A 54 21.73 -4.54 10.24
C ASN A 54 23.02 -4.41 9.44
N GLN A 55 23.63 -3.23 9.49
CA GLN A 55 24.85 -2.90 8.76
C GLN A 55 26.08 -3.70 9.23
N THR A 56 26.11 -4.13 10.49
CA THR A 56 27.26 -4.88 11.05
C THR A 56 27.33 -6.28 10.45
N THR A 57 26.18 -6.93 10.32
CA THR A 57 26.05 -8.30 9.80
C THR A 57 25.68 -8.34 8.32
N ASP A 58 25.34 -7.18 7.74
CA ASP A 58 24.75 -7.02 6.41
C ASP A 58 23.53 -7.93 6.17
N THR A 59 22.63 -7.96 7.15
CA THR A 59 21.45 -8.83 7.12
C THR A 59 20.17 -8.02 6.99
N TRP A 60 19.28 -8.47 6.11
CA TRP A 60 17.95 -7.92 5.89
C TRP A 60 16.89 -8.82 6.50
N THR A 61 16.04 -8.26 7.34
CA THR A 61 14.93 -8.97 7.99
C THR A 61 13.64 -8.25 7.68
N GLN A 62 12.60 -8.98 7.30
CA GLN A 62 11.27 -8.39 7.12
C GLN A 62 10.59 -8.29 8.49
N ILE A 63 9.94 -7.17 8.75
CA ILE A 63 9.36 -6.85 10.06
C ILE A 63 7.92 -6.35 9.96
N ASP A 64 7.15 -6.57 11.01
CA ASP A 64 5.84 -5.93 11.21
C ASP A 64 6.00 -4.47 11.68
N ILE A 65 4.88 -3.82 12.02
CA ILE A 65 4.87 -2.43 12.49
C ILE A 65 5.63 -2.23 13.81
N ASP A 66 5.67 -3.25 14.66
CA ASP A 66 6.33 -3.22 15.97
C ASP A 66 7.83 -3.57 15.86
N GLY A 67 8.27 -4.00 14.68
CA GLY A 67 9.65 -4.40 14.42
C GLY A 67 9.95 -5.85 14.75
N ASN A 68 8.92 -6.70 14.93
CA ASN A 68 9.12 -8.13 15.09
C ASN A 68 9.38 -8.77 13.72
N ALA A 69 10.27 -9.75 13.68
CA ALA A 69 10.56 -10.48 12.46
C ALA A 69 9.32 -11.25 11.97
N ILE A 70 9.03 -11.12 10.68
CA ILE A 70 7.95 -11.84 9.99
C ILE A 70 8.51 -12.67 8.84
N THR A 71 7.72 -13.62 8.34
CA THR A 71 8.05 -14.45 7.18
C THR A 71 6.84 -14.50 6.25
N PRO A 72 6.57 -13.41 5.50
CA PRO A 72 5.43 -13.34 4.62
C PRO A 72 5.59 -14.29 3.43
N SER A 73 4.46 -14.83 3.02
CA SER A 73 4.28 -15.72 1.88
C SER A 73 4.04 -14.93 0.58
N THR A 74 4.00 -15.64 -0.55
CA THR A 74 3.56 -15.06 -1.82
C THR A 74 2.12 -14.51 -1.74
N ALA A 75 1.26 -15.13 -0.93
CA ALA A 75 -0.11 -14.64 -0.76
C ALA A 75 -0.12 -13.28 -0.05
N ASP A 76 0.72 -13.10 0.96
CA ASP A 76 0.87 -11.84 1.68
C ASP A 76 1.39 -10.73 0.76
N PHE A 77 2.36 -11.05 -0.12
CA PHE A 77 2.86 -10.11 -1.12
C PHE A 77 1.76 -9.68 -2.11
N ASN A 78 0.98 -10.63 -2.63
CA ASN A 78 -0.10 -10.34 -3.58
C ASN A 78 -1.27 -9.59 -2.94
N ALA A 79 -1.53 -9.82 -1.64
CA ALA A 79 -2.58 -9.14 -0.89
C ALA A 79 -2.13 -7.78 -0.34
N HIS A 80 -0.83 -7.49 -0.33
CA HIS A 80 -0.27 -6.27 0.21
C HIS A 80 -0.91 -5.04 -0.44
N GLU A 81 -1.46 -4.13 0.36
CA GLU A 81 -2.33 -3.08 -0.16
C GLU A 81 -1.63 -2.09 -1.11
N VAL A 82 -0.31 -1.92 -1.00
CA VAL A 82 0.51 -1.21 -1.99
C VAL A 82 0.90 -2.12 -3.16
N TRP A 83 1.77 -3.12 -2.93
CA TRP A 83 2.35 -3.95 -4.00
C TRP A 83 1.31 -4.71 -4.84
N GLY A 84 0.30 -5.30 -4.20
CA GLY A 84 -0.77 -6.03 -4.87
C GLY A 84 -1.66 -5.14 -5.74
N ASN A 85 -1.65 -3.82 -5.52
CA ASN A 85 -2.43 -2.85 -6.29
C ASN A 85 -1.57 -2.07 -7.32
N ILE A 86 -0.29 -2.37 -7.46
CA ILE A 86 0.51 -1.89 -8.59
C ILE A 86 0.08 -2.66 -9.83
N THR A 87 -0.48 -1.98 -10.82
CA THR A 87 -1.00 -2.64 -12.01
C THR A 87 -0.78 -1.82 -13.27
N ARG A 88 -0.74 -2.49 -14.42
CA ARG A 88 -0.73 -1.80 -15.71
C ARG A 88 -2.13 -1.31 -16.02
N VAL A 89 -2.19 -0.16 -16.68
CA VAL A 89 -3.42 0.52 -17.06
C VAL A 89 -3.30 1.11 -18.45
N ASN A 90 -4.44 1.28 -19.11
CA ASN A 90 -4.56 2.14 -20.26
C ASN A 90 -5.08 3.52 -19.82
N LEU A 91 -4.29 4.55 -20.08
CA LEU A 91 -4.58 5.93 -19.68
C LEU A 91 -4.80 6.80 -20.93
N ALA A 92 -5.92 7.51 -20.97
CA ALA A 92 -6.20 8.47 -22.03
C ALA A 92 -5.38 9.77 -21.83
N PRO A 93 -5.14 10.57 -22.89
CA PRO A 93 -4.39 11.82 -22.79
C PRO A 93 -4.98 12.86 -21.82
N ASP A 94 -6.28 12.77 -21.50
CA ASP A 94 -6.96 13.64 -20.54
C ASP A 94 -6.85 13.14 -19.08
N GLY A 95 -6.16 12.02 -18.85
CA GLY A 95 -6.01 11.37 -17.55
C GLY A 95 -7.14 10.41 -17.19
N THR A 96 -8.07 10.12 -18.11
CA THR A 96 -9.11 9.11 -17.90
C THR A 96 -8.53 7.71 -17.92
N LEU A 97 -8.87 6.90 -16.92
CA LEU A 97 -8.50 5.49 -16.86
C LEU A 97 -9.46 4.67 -17.75
N ASN A 98 -8.96 4.10 -18.84
CA ASN A 98 -9.77 3.34 -19.80
C ASN A 98 -9.93 1.86 -19.40
N ALA A 99 -8.85 1.23 -18.94
CA ALA A 99 -8.84 -0.18 -18.54
C ALA A 99 -7.66 -0.49 -17.60
N ARG A 100 -7.81 -1.51 -16.75
CA ARG A 100 -6.75 -2.11 -15.93
C ARG A 100 -6.33 -3.45 -16.52
N TYR A 101 -5.11 -3.87 -16.25
CA TYR A 101 -4.62 -5.17 -16.68
C TYR A 101 -5.51 -6.31 -16.12
N GLY A 102 -6.03 -7.14 -17.03
CA GLY A 102 -7.00 -8.18 -16.71
C GLY A 102 -8.43 -7.86 -17.18
N ASP A 103 -8.73 -6.58 -17.45
CA ASP A 103 -9.99 -6.18 -18.06
C ASP A 103 -10.02 -6.62 -19.53
N GLY A 104 -11.22 -6.95 -20.04
CA GLY A 104 -11.40 -7.44 -21.41
C GLY A 104 -10.98 -6.43 -22.48
N ASP A 105 -11.09 -5.15 -22.18
CA ASP A 105 -10.77 -4.05 -23.10
C ASP A 105 -9.33 -3.53 -22.92
N TYR A 106 -8.52 -4.15 -22.06
CA TYR A 106 -7.11 -3.77 -21.90
C TYR A 106 -6.30 -4.10 -23.16
N ALA A 107 -5.48 -3.15 -23.61
CA ALA A 107 -4.59 -3.32 -24.76
C ALA A 107 -3.14 -2.92 -24.43
N SER A 108 -2.17 -3.78 -24.72
CA SER A 108 -0.75 -3.52 -24.46
C SER A 108 -0.01 -2.80 -25.58
N ASP A 109 -0.70 -2.44 -26.66
CA ASP A 109 -0.13 -1.88 -27.89
C ASP A 109 -0.38 -0.37 -28.05
N GLY A 110 -1.03 0.26 -27.06
CA GLY A 110 -1.37 1.68 -27.10
C GLY A 110 -2.71 2.00 -27.80
N SER A 111 -3.41 1.01 -28.36
CA SER A 111 -4.67 1.22 -29.08
C SER A 111 -5.83 1.71 -28.21
N ASN A 112 -5.78 1.43 -26.90
CA ASN A 112 -6.77 1.89 -25.90
C ASN A 112 -6.22 3.01 -24.99
N GLY A 113 -5.21 3.75 -25.44
CA GLY A 113 -4.52 4.78 -24.64
C GLY A 113 -3.12 4.36 -24.21
N GLU A 114 -2.39 5.28 -23.57
CA GLU A 114 -1.02 5.05 -23.13
C GLU A 114 -0.95 3.87 -22.15
N VAL A 115 0.00 2.96 -22.35
CA VAL A 115 0.20 1.82 -21.46
C VAL A 115 1.10 2.25 -20.31
N MET A 116 0.49 2.45 -19.14
CA MET A 116 1.13 2.97 -17.94
C MET A 116 1.11 1.92 -16.82
N VAL A 117 1.95 2.11 -15.82
CA VAL A 117 1.89 1.44 -14.52
C VAL A 117 1.33 2.43 -13.52
N GLU A 118 0.16 2.12 -12.97
CA GLU A 118 -0.44 2.85 -11.86
C GLU A 118 0.17 2.35 -10.55
N ILE A 119 0.73 3.27 -9.78
CA ILE A 119 1.28 3.00 -8.45
C ILE A 119 0.43 3.77 -7.43
N PRO A 120 -0.24 3.09 -6.48
CA PRO A 120 -1.01 3.75 -5.44
C PRO A 120 -0.09 4.50 -4.48
N ALA A 121 -0.59 5.62 -3.95
CA ALA A 121 0.08 6.37 -2.90
C ALA A 121 0.27 5.52 -1.65
N PHE A 122 1.43 5.69 -1.03
CA PHE A 122 1.76 5.06 0.23
C PHE A 122 2.55 6.03 1.11
N TYR A 123 2.51 5.76 2.40
CA TYR A 123 3.19 6.48 3.45
C TYR A 123 4.42 5.69 3.87
N VAL A 124 5.46 6.40 4.25
CA VAL A 124 6.75 5.83 4.66
C VAL A 124 7.10 6.30 6.06
N LYS A 125 7.80 5.43 6.79
CA LYS A 125 8.46 5.76 8.05
C LYS A 125 9.85 5.16 8.01
N GLY A 126 10.83 5.91 8.49
CA GLY A 126 12.21 5.45 8.65
C GLY A 126 12.68 5.70 10.07
N GLU A 127 13.42 4.77 10.64
CA GLU A 127 13.99 4.89 11.97
C GLU A 127 15.39 4.30 12.00
N GLN A 128 16.28 4.97 12.72
CA GLN A 128 17.56 4.40 13.12
C GLN A 128 17.40 3.85 14.55
N LEU A 129 17.21 2.53 14.69
CA LEU A 129 17.03 1.89 15.99
C LEU A 129 18.32 1.97 16.82
N THR A 130 19.45 1.73 16.17
CA THR A 130 20.80 1.89 16.73
C THR A 130 21.72 2.44 15.63
N PRO A 131 22.96 2.88 15.93
CA PRO A 131 23.86 3.41 14.91
C PRO A 131 24.14 2.45 13.72
N GLN A 132 23.92 1.14 13.90
CA GLN A 132 24.12 0.12 12.87
C GLN A 132 22.83 -0.56 12.39
N VAL A 133 21.66 -0.22 12.95
CA VAL A 133 20.39 -0.88 12.62
C VAL A 133 19.37 0.15 12.16
N TYR A 134 18.89 -0.02 10.94
CA TYR A 134 17.94 0.88 10.29
C TYR A 134 16.67 0.12 9.95
N ARG A 135 15.53 0.77 10.12
CA ARG A 135 14.21 0.23 9.82
C ARG A 135 13.47 1.16 8.88
N TRP A 136 12.74 0.58 7.94
CA TRP A 136 11.84 1.30 7.07
C TRP A 136 10.52 0.56 6.98
N TRP A 137 9.43 1.31 6.95
CA TRP A 137 8.08 0.77 6.79
C TRP A 137 7.35 1.51 5.69
N ILE A 138 6.42 0.81 5.06
CA ILE A 138 5.42 1.38 4.18
C ILE A 138 4.02 1.07 4.71
N SER A 139 3.08 1.99 4.47
CA SER A 139 1.66 1.79 4.75
C SER A 139 0.81 2.42 3.65
N ARG A 140 -0.36 1.88 3.38
CA ARG A 140 -1.34 2.54 2.49
C ARG A 140 -2.12 3.65 3.18
N VAL A 141 -2.20 3.63 4.50
CA VAL A 141 -2.98 4.56 5.31
C VAL A 141 -2.09 5.54 6.08
N PRO A 142 -2.55 6.77 6.36
CA PRO A 142 -1.79 7.77 7.10
C PRO A 142 -1.73 7.42 8.59
N LEU A 143 -0.77 6.57 8.96
CA LEU A 143 -0.56 6.18 10.36
C LEU A 143 0.29 7.19 11.11
N THR A 144 0.18 7.16 12.44
CA THR A 144 0.97 8.02 13.31
C THR A 144 2.48 7.79 13.08
N GLY A 145 3.20 8.88 12.79
CA GLY A 145 4.64 8.85 12.53
C GLY A 145 5.04 8.43 11.11
N PHE A 146 4.08 8.21 10.22
CA PHE A 146 4.32 8.02 8.79
C PHE A 146 4.06 9.32 8.02
N GLU A 147 4.83 9.53 6.96
CA GLU A 147 4.69 10.66 6.04
C GLU A 147 4.41 10.15 4.63
N ILE A 148 3.63 10.89 3.84
CA ILE A 148 3.38 10.50 2.45
C ILE A 148 4.69 10.48 1.66
N HIS A 149 4.92 9.44 0.85
CA HIS A 149 6.14 9.35 0.06
C HIS A 149 6.23 10.55 -0.93
N PRO A 150 7.39 11.24 -1.03
CA PRO A 150 7.51 12.48 -1.81
C PRO A 150 7.11 12.38 -3.28
N ALA A 151 7.23 11.20 -3.90
CA ALA A 151 6.79 10.99 -5.29
C ALA A 151 5.30 11.28 -5.52
N PHE A 152 4.47 11.21 -4.47
CA PHE A 152 3.03 11.48 -4.56
C PHE A 152 2.68 12.93 -4.25
N LEU A 153 3.67 13.78 -3.97
CA LEU A 153 3.46 15.21 -3.76
C LEU A 153 3.73 15.98 -5.05
N GLN A 154 2.77 16.79 -5.47
CA GLN A 154 2.98 17.75 -6.54
C GLN A 154 3.96 18.85 -6.11
N ARG A 155 4.47 19.64 -7.06
CA ARG A 155 5.39 20.76 -6.79
C ARG A 155 4.85 21.75 -5.74
N ASP A 156 3.53 21.86 -5.61
CA ASP A 156 2.84 22.71 -4.63
C ASP A 156 2.42 21.98 -3.35
N GLY A 157 2.92 20.76 -3.13
CA GLY A 157 2.64 19.95 -1.94
C GLY A 157 1.28 19.25 -1.95
N ARG A 158 0.48 19.35 -3.02
CA ARG A 158 -0.80 18.64 -3.10
C ARG A 158 -0.58 17.14 -3.30
N PRO A 159 -1.15 16.26 -2.46
CA PRO A 159 -0.99 14.82 -2.62
C PRO A 159 -1.79 14.29 -3.82
N LYS A 160 -1.28 13.24 -4.44
CA LYS A 160 -1.96 12.45 -5.47
C LYS A 160 -2.13 11.02 -4.99
N ALA A 161 -3.33 10.48 -5.23
CA ALA A 161 -3.66 9.10 -4.86
C ALA A 161 -2.87 8.06 -5.67
N TYR A 162 -2.39 8.44 -6.86
CA TYR A 162 -1.64 7.57 -7.76
C TYR A 162 -0.57 8.38 -8.51
N ILE A 163 0.50 7.69 -8.90
CA ILE A 163 1.38 8.12 -9.99
C ILE A 163 1.30 7.12 -11.14
N TYR A 164 1.51 7.61 -12.35
CA TYR A 164 1.54 6.82 -13.57
C TYR A 164 2.93 6.90 -14.17
N VAL A 165 3.57 5.75 -14.35
CA VAL A 165 4.90 5.63 -14.99
C VAL A 165 4.74 4.82 -16.26
N GLY A 166 5.45 5.17 -17.35
CA GLY A 166 5.39 4.40 -18.59
C GLY A 166 5.70 2.92 -18.35
N ALA A 167 4.86 2.01 -18.85
CA ALA A 167 5.10 0.57 -18.71
C ALA A 167 6.24 0.07 -19.60
N TYR A 168 6.56 0.85 -20.64
CA TYR A 168 7.60 0.58 -21.62
C TYR A 168 8.49 1.82 -21.79
N GLU A 169 9.64 1.63 -22.41
CA GLU A 169 10.51 2.75 -22.80
C GLU A 169 9.76 3.66 -23.80
N ALA A 170 9.84 4.96 -23.55
CA ALA A 170 9.23 5.93 -24.43
C ALA A 170 10.00 5.99 -25.76
N SER A 171 9.26 6.08 -26.87
CA SER A 171 9.82 6.44 -28.17
C SER A 171 9.26 7.80 -28.60
N LEU A 172 10.09 8.59 -29.29
CA LEU A 172 9.65 9.85 -29.85
C LEU A 172 8.88 9.58 -31.14
N MET A 173 7.57 9.80 -31.12
CA MET A 173 6.80 9.95 -32.34
C MET A 173 6.75 11.44 -32.67
N VAL A 174 7.49 11.85 -33.70
CA VAL A 174 7.34 13.20 -34.23
C VAL A 174 5.99 13.25 -34.93
N GLY A 175 5.06 14.06 -34.39
CA GLY A 175 3.77 14.28 -35.04
C GLY A 175 3.97 14.75 -36.48
N THR A 176 3.10 14.32 -37.40
CA THR A 176 3.15 14.63 -38.84
C THR A 176 2.90 16.11 -39.19
N GLY A 177 3.13 17.03 -38.26
CA GLY A 177 3.38 18.43 -38.60
C GLY A 177 4.72 18.48 -39.30
N VAL A 178 4.68 18.46 -40.63
CA VAL A 178 5.78 18.67 -41.60
C VAL A 178 7.12 18.85 -40.89
N HIS A 179 7.89 17.77 -40.78
CA HIS A 179 9.32 17.92 -40.61
C HIS A 179 9.79 18.42 -41.98
N ASP A 180 9.90 19.74 -42.14
CA ASP A 180 10.68 20.26 -43.26
C ASP A 180 12.07 19.61 -43.10
N ASP A 181 12.55 18.93 -44.15
CA ASP A 181 13.72 18.05 -44.14
C ASP A 181 15.06 18.80 -43.94
N ASP A 182 15.05 20.01 -43.34
CA ASP A 182 16.24 20.84 -43.14
C ASP A 182 16.42 21.33 -41.70
N THR A 183 16.28 20.42 -40.73
CA THR A 183 16.97 20.59 -39.45
C THR A 183 17.75 19.34 -39.12
N THR A 184 18.91 19.22 -39.76
CA THR A 184 19.98 18.35 -39.27
C THR A 184 20.24 18.71 -37.81
N LEU A 185 20.03 17.75 -36.92
CA LEU A 185 20.36 17.85 -35.50
C LEU A 185 21.89 17.89 -35.41
N LYS A 186 22.46 19.09 -35.31
CA LYS A 186 23.88 19.26 -34.99
C LYS A 186 24.05 18.91 -33.52
N LEU A 187 24.59 17.73 -33.28
CA LEU A 187 25.28 17.39 -32.03
C LEU A 187 26.53 18.26 -31.88
#